data_AF-T0YDP2-F1
#
_entry.id   AF-T0YDP2-F1
#
_cell.length_a   1.000
_cell.length_b   1.000
_cell.length_c   1.000
_cell.angle_alpha   90.00
_cell.angle_beta   90.00
_cell.angle_gamma   90.00
#
_symmetry.space_group_name_H-M   'P 1'
#
loop_
_entity.id
_entity.type
_entity.pdbx_description
1 polymer ?
#
loop_
_entity_poly.entity_id
_entity_poly.type
_entity_poly.pdbx_seq_one_letter_code
_entity_poly.pdbx_strand_id
1 'polypeptide(L)'
;MSAALLPGLWQVRGLTLASHDSAQRRALINLVQGSWPAYHEDWRILIVHGNPHGAVLLKPIDASQTQMLASPAAGFKAMFARFATQPWRYVAWYVWHKPVALWGWNIRMGQGDIYEYPVVNSPFNTNPIWRLVAALCYALNRWIAVAALAGVVLLLWRRTTTHDAATLAAKAAGWATALLLLYATLIYAIFQAEPRYSIPFRGFEMLAAITALAALARWVAAWRARERAASA
;
A
#
# COMPACT_ATOMS: atom_id res chain seq x y z
N MET A 1 17.48 10.67 -19.44
CA MET A 1 16.28 11.35 -19.99
C MET A 1 15.28 10.38 -20.65
N SER A 2 15.70 9.19 -21.09
CA SER A 2 14.85 8.23 -21.81
C SER A 2 13.69 7.63 -20.99
N ALA A 3 13.87 7.46 -19.67
CA ALA A 3 12.87 6.82 -18.81
C ALA A 3 11.58 7.66 -18.62
N ALA A 4 11.64 8.98 -18.82
CA ALA A 4 10.48 9.87 -18.69
C ALA A 4 9.66 10.00 -19.99
N LEU A 5 10.22 9.56 -21.13
CA LEU A 5 9.54 9.66 -22.43
C LEU A 5 8.26 8.83 -22.46
N LEU A 6 8.31 7.58 -21.96
CA LEU A 6 7.14 6.70 -21.95
C LEU A 6 6.00 7.24 -21.05
N PRO A 7 6.25 7.64 -19.79
CA PRO A 7 5.25 8.35 -18.99
C PRO A 7 4.75 9.63 -19.67
N GLY A 8 5.65 10.43 -20.28
CA GLY A 8 5.27 11.66 -20.99
C GLY A 8 4.32 11.41 -22.16
N LEU A 9 4.62 10.42 -22.99
CA LEU A 9 3.77 10.01 -24.12
C LEU A 9 2.42 9.47 -23.63
N TRP A 10 2.39 8.76 -22.50
CA TRP A 10 1.14 8.32 -21.87
C TRP A 10 0.29 9.50 -21.36
N GLN A 11 0.92 10.54 -20.82
CA GLN A 11 0.22 11.76 -20.40
C GLN A 11 -0.35 12.52 -21.60
N VAL A 12 0.39 12.60 -22.72
CA VAL A 12 -0.12 13.18 -23.97
C VAL A 12 -1.31 12.39 -24.50
N ARG A 13 -1.28 11.05 -24.47
CA ARG A 13 -2.45 10.22 -24.77
C ARG A 13 -3.63 10.54 -23.84
N GLY A 14 -3.36 10.82 -22.56
CA GLY A 14 -4.38 11.23 -21.61
C GLY A 14 -5.17 12.48 -22.02
N LEU A 15 -4.55 13.38 -22.80
CA LEU A 15 -5.19 14.60 -23.31
C LEU A 15 -6.20 14.33 -24.44
N THR A 16 -6.10 13.17 -25.11
CA THR A 16 -7.00 12.81 -26.23
C THR A 16 -8.16 11.93 -25.81
N LEU A 17 -8.21 11.48 -24.55
CA LEU A 17 -9.32 10.70 -24.02
C LEU A 17 -10.51 11.60 -23.73
N ALA A 18 -11.72 11.10 -24.01
CA ALA A 18 -12.95 11.78 -23.63
C ALA A 18 -13.03 11.96 -22.10
N SER A 19 -13.70 13.01 -21.65
CA SER A 19 -13.76 13.41 -20.22
C SER A 19 -14.26 12.30 -19.28
N HIS A 20 -15.06 11.36 -19.79
CA HIS A 20 -15.57 10.20 -19.04
C HIS A 20 -14.50 9.15 -18.68
N ASP A 21 -13.39 9.09 -19.41
CA ASP A 21 -12.29 8.13 -19.21
C ASP A 21 -11.01 8.78 -18.67
N SER A 22 -11.10 10.02 -18.20
CA SER A 22 -9.94 10.78 -17.72
C SER A 22 -9.34 10.21 -16.42
N ALA A 23 -8.00 10.26 -16.31
CA ALA A 23 -7.28 9.89 -15.10
C ALA A 23 -7.73 10.71 -13.87
N GLN A 24 -8.08 11.99 -14.08
CA GLN A 24 -8.62 12.86 -13.04
C GLN A 24 -9.94 12.35 -12.47
N ARG A 25 -10.88 11.92 -13.32
CA ARG A 25 -12.16 11.35 -12.88
C ARG A 25 -11.94 10.13 -11.99
N ARG A 26 -11.07 9.21 -12.41
CA ARG A 26 -10.70 8.01 -11.63
C ARG A 26 -10.05 8.36 -10.30
N ALA A 27 -9.15 9.35 -10.29
CA ALA A 27 -8.51 9.82 -9.07
C ALA A 27 -9.54 10.39 -8.07
N LEU A 28 -10.50 11.21 -8.52
CA LEU A 28 -11.56 11.74 -7.67
C LEU A 28 -12.50 10.66 -7.14
N ILE A 29 -12.85 9.67 -7.97
CA ILE A 29 -13.65 8.50 -7.57
C ILE A 29 -12.94 7.72 -6.45
N ASN A 30 -11.66 7.39 -6.65
CA ASN A 30 -10.86 6.65 -5.68
C ASN A 30 -10.62 7.45 -4.39
N LEU A 31 -10.47 8.78 -4.51
CA LEU A 31 -10.35 9.68 -3.35
C LEU A 31 -11.61 9.61 -2.50
N VAL A 32 -12.78 9.75 -3.13
CA VAL A 32 -14.06 9.65 -2.42
C VAL A 32 -14.23 8.27 -1.81
N GLN A 33 -14.10 7.19 -2.58
CA GLN A 33 -14.22 5.81 -2.08
C GLN A 33 -13.29 5.55 -0.90
N GLY A 34 -12.01 5.88 -1.05
CA GLY A 34 -11.04 5.74 0.01
C GLY A 34 -11.28 6.65 1.22
N SER A 35 -12.00 7.77 1.06
CA SER A 35 -12.39 8.63 2.19
C SER A 35 -13.51 8.07 3.06
N TRP A 36 -14.11 6.93 2.69
CA TRP A 36 -15.16 6.25 3.46
C TRP A 36 -14.61 4.98 4.13
N PRO A 37 -14.45 4.95 5.47
CA PRO A 37 -13.90 3.79 6.18
C PRO A 37 -14.67 2.48 5.96
N ALA A 38 -15.97 2.57 5.69
CA ALA A 38 -16.85 1.41 5.51
C ALA A 38 -16.90 0.89 4.06
N TYR A 39 -16.36 1.64 3.09
CA TYR A 39 -16.57 1.36 1.66
C TYR A 39 -16.29 -0.08 1.24
N HIS A 40 -15.14 -0.64 1.64
CA HIS A 40 -14.77 -2.01 1.26
C HIS A 40 -15.69 -3.06 1.89
N GLU A 41 -16.20 -2.82 3.10
CA GLU A 41 -17.13 -3.74 3.77
C GLU A 41 -18.51 -3.66 3.14
N ASP A 42 -19.03 -2.45 2.93
CA ASP A 42 -20.32 -2.20 2.29
C ASP A 42 -20.36 -2.77 0.86
N TRP A 43 -19.25 -2.65 0.13
CA TRP A 43 -19.08 -3.26 -1.19
C TRP A 43 -19.11 -4.79 -1.13
N ARG A 44 -18.45 -5.41 -0.15
CA ARG A 44 -18.45 -6.87 0.02
C ARG A 44 -19.84 -7.40 0.37
N ILE A 45 -20.60 -6.69 1.21
CA ILE A 45 -22.00 -7.03 1.53
C ILE A 45 -22.81 -7.13 0.23
N LEU A 46 -22.66 -6.17 -0.68
CA LEU A 46 -23.38 -6.21 -1.96
C LEU A 46 -22.85 -7.28 -2.92
N ILE A 47 -21.54 -7.25 -3.21
CA ILE A 47 -20.96 -7.99 -4.33
C ILE A 47 -20.57 -9.42 -3.97
N VAL A 48 -19.95 -9.61 -2.80
CA VAL A 48 -19.45 -10.94 -2.39
C VAL A 48 -20.56 -11.74 -1.71
N HIS A 49 -21.36 -11.09 -0.87
CA HIS A 49 -22.43 -11.75 -0.12
C HIS A 49 -23.79 -11.71 -0.83
N GLY A 50 -23.90 -10.99 -1.96
CA GLY A 50 -25.15 -10.89 -2.72
C GLY A 50 -26.30 -10.23 -1.95
N ASN A 51 -26.01 -9.49 -0.87
CA ASN A 51 -27.02 -8.90 -0.02
C ASN A 51 -27.42 -7.51 -0.55
N PRO A 52 -28.68 -7.30 -0.97
CA PRO A 52 -29.12 -6.03 -1.56
C PRO A 52 -29.05 -4.85 -0.59
N HIS A 53 -28.99 -5.10 0.73
CA HIS A 53 -28.76 -4.04 1.72
C HIS A 53 -27.44 -3.29 1.48
N GLY A 54 -26.42 -3.95 0.92
CA GLY A 54 -25.16 -3.29 0.55
C GLY A 54 -25.36 -2.15 -0.45
N ALA A 55 -26.33 -2.24 -1.36
CA ALA A 55 -26.66 -1.14 -2.27
C ALA A 55 -27.20 0.09 -1.52
N VAL A 56 -27.94 -0.12 -0.43
CA VAL A 56 -28.42 0.99 0.43
C VAL A 56 -27.25 1.65 1.14
N LEU A 57 -26.29 0.86 1.64
CA LEU A 57 -25.08 1.36 2.32
C LEU A 57 -24.14 2.14 1.38
N LEU A 58 -24.08 1.77 0.10
CA LEU A 58 -23.24 2.45 -0.89
C LEU A 58 -23.85 3.76 -1.43
N LYS A 59 -25.18 3.95 -1.38
CA LYS A 59 -25.84 5.17 -1.91
C LYS A 59 -25.23 6.49 -1.43
N PRO A 60 -24.90 6.70 -0.14
CA PRO A 60 -24.24 7.93 0.31
C PRO A 60 -22.85 8.14 -0.29
N ILE A 61 -22.14 7.05 -0.57
CA ILE A 61 -20.82 7.07 -1.20
C ILE A 61 -20.97 7.45 -2.67
N ASP A 62 -21.90 6.85 -3.39
CA ASP A 62 -22.21 7.17 -4.79
C ASP A 62 -22.67 8.63 -4.97
N ALA A 63 -23.49 9.13 -4.03
CA ALA A 63 -23.89 10.53 -3.98
C ALA A 63 -22.69 11.46 -3.77
N SER A 64 -21.76 11.09 -2.89
CA SER A 64 -20.51 11.85 -2.67
C SER A 64 -19.62 11.86 -3.91
N GLN A 65 -19.56 10.75 -4.65
CA GLN A 65 -18.82 10.69 -5.91
C GLN A 65 -19.45 11.59 -6.96
N THR A 66 -20.76 11.49 -7.13
CA THR A 66 -21.51 12.34 -8.05
C THR A 66 -21.30 13.82 -7.75
N GLN A 67 -21.37 14.21 -6.48
CA GLN A 67 -21.11 15.59 -6.06
C GLN A 67 -19.66 16.02 -6.32
N MET A 68 -18.67 15.17 -5.99
CA MET A 68 -17.26 15.46 -6.24
C MET A 68 -16.95 15.64 -7.73
N LEU A 69 -17.59 14.85 -8.59
CA LEU A 69 -17.42 14.91 -10.03
C LEU A 69 -18.15 16.09 -10.67
N ALA A 70 -19.32 16.47 -10.14
CA ALA A 70 -20.09 17.62 -10.62
C ALA A 70 -19.47 18.96 -10.18
N SER A 71 -19.01 19.05 -8.93
CA SER A 71 -18.37 20.24 -8.37
C SER A 71 -17.31 19.84 -7.35
N PRO A 72 -16.02 19.78 -7.74
CA PRO A 72 -14.93 19.42 -6.83
C PRO A 72 -14.90 20.28 -5.57
N ALA A 73 -15.11 21.60 -5.70
CA ALA A 73 -15.15 22.51 -4.55
C ALA A 73 -16.25 22.13 -3.55
N ALA A 74 -17.47 21.85 -4.03
CA ALA A 74 -18.55 21.40 -3.16
C ALA A 74 -18.29 20.00 -2.58
N GLY A 75 -17.71 19.09 -3.37
CA GLY A 75 -17.34 17.74 -2.93
C GLY A 75 -16.29 17.76 -1.82
N PHE A 76 -15.22 18.55 -1.98
CA PHE A 76 -14.20 18.74 -0.94
C PHE A 76 -14.80 19.36 0.32
N LYS A 77 -15.63 20.40 0.18
CA LYS A 77 -16.33 21.02 1.33
C LYS A 77 -17.15 19.99 2.11
N ALA A 78 -17.94 19.16 1.42
CA ALA A 78 -18.74 18.12 2.06
C ALA A 78 -17.89 17.02 2.71
N MET A 79 -16.81 16.59 2.04
CA MET A 79 -15.87 15.61 2.59
C MET A 79 -15.20 16.12 3.87
N PHE A 80 -14.68 17.35 3.87
CA PHE A 80 -14.04 17.93 5.05
C PHE A 80 -15.04 18.23 6.17
N ALA A 81 -16.28 18.63 5.86
CA ALA A 81 -17.34 18.73 6.85
C ALA A 81 -17.59 17.38 7.54
N ARG A 82 -17.61 16.28 6.79
CA ARG A 82 -17.69 14.92 7.37
C ARG A 82 -16.48 14.57 8.23
N PHE A 83 -15.28 14.99 7.84
CA PHE A 83 -14.09 14.76 8.66
C PHE A 83 -14.14 15.51 9.98
N ALA A 84 -14.66 16.73 9.97
CA ALA A 84 -14.80 17.58 11.15
C ALA A 84 -15.80 17.02 12.18
N THR A 85 -16.77 16.18 11.79
CA THR A 85 -17.68 15.53 12.75
C THR A 85 -17.02 14.39 13.54
N GLN A 86 -15.96 13.77 13.00
CA GLN A 86 -15.26 12.64 13.63
C GLN A 86 -13.74 12.70 13.37
N PRO A 87 -13.03 13.74 13.85
CA PRO A 87 -11.65 14.02 13.45
C PRO A 87 -10.69 12.87 13.77
N TRP A 88 -10.77 12.30 14.98
CA TRP A 88 -9.88 11.21 15.38
C TRP A 88 -10.13 9.91 14.62
N ARG A 89 -11.38 9.64 14.22
CA ARG A 89 -11.69 8.51 13.35
C ARG A 89 -10.98 8.66 12.00
N TYR A 90 -10.97 9.87 11.43
CA TYR A 90 -10.33 10.12 10.15
C TYR A 90 -8.80 10.19 10.25
N VAL A 91 -8.24 10.71 11.35
CA VAL A 91 -6.80 10.62 11.62
C VAL A 91 -6.36 9.17 11.69
N ALA A 92 -7.04 8.34 12.50
CA ALA A 92 -6.74 6.91 12.58
C ALA A 92 -6.95 6.20 11.22
N TRP A 93 -7.98 6.59 10.46
CA TRP A 93 -8.25 6.05 9.13
C TRP A 93 -7.07 6.26 8.18
N TYR A 94 -6.58 7.49 8.05
CA TYR A 94 -5.51 7.83 7.11
C TYR A 94 -4.10 7.43 7.59
N VAL A 95 -3.82 7.52 8.89
CA VAL A 95 -2.48 7.25 9.45
C VAL A 95 -2.26 5.77 9.74
N TRP A 96 -3.30 5.03 10.13
CA TRP A 96 -3.17 3.64 10.58
C TRP A 96 -3.93 2.66 9.70
N HIS A 97 -5.25 2.81 9.61
CA HIS A 97 -6.09 1.78 8.99
C HIS A 97 -5.81 1.62 7.48
N LYS A 98 -5.60 2.72 6.75
CA LYS A 98 -5.29 2.66 5.33
C LYS A 98 -3.91 2.04 5.04
N PRO A 99 -2.79 2.46 5.67
CA PRO A 99 -1.53 1.77 5.50
C PRO A 99 -1.60 0.28 5.86
N VAL A 100 -2.26 -0.07 6.97
CA VAL A 100 -2.45 -1.48 7.36
C VAL A 100 -3.29 -2.24 6.32
N ALA A 101 -4.31 -1.61 5.75
CA ALA A 101 -5.13 -2.21 4.70
C ALA A 101 -4.30 -2.39 3.41
N LEU A 102 -3.52 -1.40 2.99
CA LEU A 102 -2.70 -1.47 1.78
C LEU A 102 -1.70 -2.62 1.84
N TRP A 103 -0.97 -2.75 2.95
CA TRP A 103 0.04 -3.80 3.15
C TRP A 103 -0.54 -5.11 3.67
N GLY A 104 -1.87 -5.20 3.83
CA GLY A 104 -2.57 -6.43 4.18
C GLY A 104 -2.45 -7.48 3.08
N TRP A 105 -2.41 -8.76 3.45
CA TRP A 105 -2.25 -9.86 2.50
C TRP A 105 -3.55 -10.19 1.74
N ASN A 106 -4.70 -10.11 2.43
CA ASN A 106 -5.98 -10.54 1.89
C ASN A 106 -6.66 -9.43 1.08
N ILE A 107 -6.82 -9.62 -0.22
CA ILE A 107 -7.53 -8.71 -1.13
C ILE A 107 -8.97 -8.53 -0.66
N ARG A 108 -9.36 -7.27 -0.41
CA ARG A 108 -10.67 -6.93 0.14
C ARG A 108 -11.72 -6.80 -0.96
N MET A 109 -11.34 -6.12 -2.06
CA MET A 109 -12.16 -5.90 -3.25
C MET A 109 -11.77 -6.89 -4.36
N GLY A 110 -12.26 -8.13 -4.24
CA GLY A 110 -11.97 -9.26 -5.14
C GLY A 110 -12.49 -10.59 -4.59
N GLN A 111 -12.06 -11.72 -5.19
CA GLN A 111 -12.37 -13.07 -4.68
C GLN A 111 -11.87 -13.27 -3.24
N GLY A 112 -10.72 -12.67 -2.90
CA GLY A 112 -10.09 -12.78 -1.59
C GLY A 112 -8.77 -13.54 -1.64
N ASP A 113 -8.10 -13.59 -0.49
CA ASP A 113 -6.73 -14.09 -0.35
C ASP A 113 -5.77 -13.34 -1.29
N ILE A 114 -4.96 -14.05 -2.08
CA ILE A 114 -4.03 -13.46 -3.05
C ILE A 114 -4.65 -13.21 -4.43
N TYR A 115 -5.96 -13.44 -4.61
CA TYR A 115 -6.63 -13.37 -5.90
C TYR A 115 -7.66 -12.24 -6.00
N GLU A 116 -7.55 -11.45 -7.06
CA GLU A 116 -8.58 -10.47 -7.43
C GLU A 116 -9.77 -11.16 -8.10
N TYR A 117 -9.50 -12.14 -8.97
CA TYR A 117 -10.50 -12.87 -9.77
C TYR A 117 -10.57 -14.34 -9.38
N PRO A 118 -11.71 -15.03 -9.62
CA PRO A 118 -11.84 -16.49 -9.51
C PRO A 118 -10.69 -17.26 -10.17
N VAL A 119 -9.90 -17.98 -9.38
CA VAL A 119 -8.85 -18.90 -9.89
C VAL A 119 -9.22 -20.35 -9.58
N VAL A 120 -9.36 -21.15 -10.65
CA VAL A 120 -9.76 -22.57 -10.55
C VAL A 120 -8.57 -23.48 -10.23
N ASN A 121 -7.44 -23.29 -10.92
CA ASN A 121 -6.27 -24.18 -10.82
C ASN A 121 -5.01 -23.41 -10.43
N SER A 122 -4.90 -23.06 -9.14
CA SER A 122 -3.71 -22.39 -8.61
C SER A 122 -2.69 -23.38 -8.04
N PRO A 123 -1.38 -23.23 -8.33
CA PRO A 123 -0.32 -23.93 -7.61
C PRO A 123 -0.38 -23.74 -6.09
N PHE A 124 -0.88 -22.60 -5.61
CA PHE A 124 -1.04 -22.33 -4.18
C PHE A 124 -2.14 -23.17 -3.53
N ASN A 125 -3.04 -23.76 -4.33
CA ASN A 125 -4.10 -24.66 -3.86
C ASN A 125 -3.70 -26.13 -4.04
N THR A 126 -2.99 -26.46 -5.12
CA THR A 126 -2.70 -27.84 -5.51
C THR A 126 -1.35 -28.36 -5.01
N ASN A 127 -0.37 -27.49 -4.79
CA ASN A 127 0.97 -27.88 -4.35
C ASN A 127 1.19 -27.51 -2.87
N PRO A 128 1.52 -28.48 -1.99
CA PRO A 128 1.66 -28.23 -0.56
C PRO A 128 2.81 -27.26 -0.21
N ILE A 129 3.87 -27.21 -1.01
CA ILE A 129 5.01 -26.31 -0.79
C ILE A 129 4.56 -24.86 -1.03
N TRP A 130 3.89 -24.60 -2.16
CA TRP A 130 3.38 -23.25 -2.45
C TRP A 130 2.32 -22.81 -1.46
N ARG A 131 1.46 -23.73 -1.02
CA ARG A 131 0.49 -23.46 0.04
C ARG A 131 1.16 -23.10 1.36
N LEU A 132 2.24 -23.80 1.74
CA LEU A 132 3.03 -23.48 2.93
C LEU A 132 3.67 -22.10 2.81
N VAL A 133 4.24 -21.76 1.65
CA VAL A 133 4.83 -20.43 1.41
C VAL A 133 3.77 -19.33 1.58
N ALA A 134 2.59 -19.48 0.97
CA ALA A 134 1.50 -18.51 1.14
C ALA A 134 1.05 -18.40 2.60
N ALA A 135 0.90 -19.53 3.30
CA ALA A 135 0.53 -19.53 4.71
C ALA A 135 1.57 -18.83 5.59
N LEU A 136 2.85 -19.04 5.34
CA LEU A 136 3.94 -18.36 6.05
C LEU A 136 3.91 -16.85 5.77
N CYS A 137 3.78 -16.44 4.51
CA CYS A 137 3.68 -15.02 4.16
C CYS A 137 2.46 -14.36 4.81
N TYR A 138 1.31 -15.03 4.82
CA TYR A 138 0.10 -14.54 5.47
C TYR A 138 0.29 -14.39 6.99
N ALA A 139 0.80 -15.44 7.66
CA ALA A 139 1.01 -15.44 9.11
C ALA A 139 2.06 -14.41 9.55
N LEU A 140 3.12 -14.24 8.75
CA LEU A 140 4.21 -13.33 9.04
C LEU A 140 3.95 -11.89 8.53
N ASN A 141 2.87 -11.62 7.79
CA ASN A 141 2.65 -10.33 7.12
C ASN A 141 2.81 -9.12 8.05
N ARG A 142 2.27 -9.20 9.28
CA ARG A 142 2.42 -8.11 10.26
C ARG A 142 3.87 -7.88 10.67
N TRP A 143 4.62 -8.96 10.87
CA TRP A 143 6.04 -8.90 11.23
C TRP A 143 6.91 -8.43 10.07
N ILE A 144 6.57 -8.85 8.84
CA ILE A 144 7.19 -8.38 7.60
C ILE A 144 6.97 -6.87 7.48
N ALA A 145 5.76 -6.37 7.68
CA ALA A 145 5.46 -4.94 7.63
C ALA A 145 6.25 -4.14 8.67
N VAL A 146 6.36 -4.65 9.92
CA VAL A 146 7.17 -4.01 10.98
C VAL A 146 8.65 -3.99 10.61
N ALA A 147 9.18 -5.11 10.14
CA ALA A 147 10.57 -5.21 9.69
C ALA A 147 10.83 -4.30 8.47
N ALA A 148 9.91 -4.24 7.53
CA ALA A 148 9.99 -3.36 6.35
C ALA A 148 10.00 -1.89 6.75
N LEU A 149 9.15 -1.48 7.71
CA LEU A 149 9.14 -0.12 8.24
C LEU A 149 10.47 0.22 8.91
N ALA A 150 11.00 -0.66 9.76
CA ALA A 150 12.34 -0.48 10.34
C ALA A 150 13.42 -0.41 9.25
N GLY A 151 13.28 -1.21 8.19
CA GLY A 151 14.17 -1.21 7.02
C GLY A 151 14.18 0.11 6.27
N VAL A 152 13.00 0.68 6.01
CA VAL A 152 12.84 2.02 5.40
C VAL A 152 13.57 3.07 6.22
N VAL A 153 13.36 3.07 7.55
CA VAL A 153 14.03 3.99 8.48
C VAL A 153 15.56 3.83 8.40
N LEU A 154 16.07 2.59 8.44
CA LEU A 154 17.49 2.31 8.33
C LEU A 154 18.09 2.74 6.99
N LEU A 155 17.39 2.51 5.88
CA LEU A 155 17.84 2.89 4.54
C LEU A 155 17.95 4.41 4.40
N LEU A 156 17.02 5.16 4.98
CA LEU A 156 17.05 6.63 4.97
C LEU A 156 18.13 7.20 5.88
N TRP A 157 18.37 6.58 7.04
CA TRP A 157 19.36 7.05 8.02
C TRP A 157 20.75 6.46 7.84
N ARG A 158 20.96 5.57 6.87
CA ARG A 158 22.26 4.93 6.62
C ARG A 158 23.31 6.00 6.29
N ARG A 159 24.20 6.23 7.25
CA ARG A 159 25.42 7.03 7.04
C ARG A 159 26.44 6.18 6.29
N THR A 160 27.12 6.80 5.34
CA THR A 160 28.20 6.20 4.56
C THR A 160 29.46 7.01 4.84
N THR A 161 30.48 6.38 5.40
CA THR A 161 31.79 7.00 5.65
C THR A 161 32.75 6.81 4.49
N THR A 162 32.48 5.84 3.62
CA THR A 162 33.22 5.57 2.38
C THR A 162 32.45 6.12 1.18
N HIS A 163 33.20 6.66 0.22
CA HIS A 163 32.68 7.35 -0.98
C HIS A 163 33.06 6.62 -2.28
N ASP A 164 33.23 5.30 -2.23
CA ASP A 164 33.43 4.50 -3.42
C ASP A 164 32.12 4.37 -4.23
N ALA A 165 32.27 4.21 -5.55
CA ALA A 165 31.13 4.20 -6.48
C ALA A 165 30.11 3.10 -6.16
N ALA A 166 30.56 1.92 -5.72
CA ALA A 166 29.68 0.81 -5.38
C ALA A 166 28.84 1.10 -4.14
N THR A 167 29.43 1.66 -3.08
CA THR A 167 28.71 2.07 -1.87
C THR A 167 27.69 3.18 -2.16
N LEU A 168 28.05 4.16 -3.00
CA LEU A 168 27.12 5.22 -3.40
C LEU A 168 25.94 4.66 -4.20
N ALA A 169 26.17 3.75 -5.13
CA ALA A 169 25.12 3.09 -5.90
C ALA A 169 24.17 2.28 -4.99
N ALA A 170 24.71 1.52 -4.04
CA ALA A 170 23.91 0.77 -3.08
C ALA A 170 23.07 1.68 -2.17
N LYS A 171 23.63 2.83 -1.75
CA LYS A 171 22.90 3.84 -0.98
C LYS A 171 21.77 4.45 -1.80
N ALA A 172 22.02 4.81 -3.06
CA ALA A 172 21.03 5.35 -3.96
C ALA A 172 19.88 4.35 -4.20
N ALA A 173 20.19 3.08 -4.42
CA ALA A 173 19.18 2.01 -4.55
C ALA A 173 18.35 1.83 -3.26
N GLY A 174 19.00 1.92 -2.10
CA GLY A 174 18.34 1.91 -0.79
C GLY A 174 17.36 3.08 -0.62
N TRP A 175 17.78 4.29 -0.98
CA TRP A 175 16.91 5.47 -0.96
C TRP A 175 15.76 5.35 -1.95
N ALA A 176 16.02 4.91 -3.19
CA ALA A 176 14.98 4.69 -4.19
C ALA A 176 13.92 3.69 -3.69
N THR A 177 14.36 2.60 -3.05
CA THR A 177 13.47 1.60 -2.43
C THR A 177 12.61 2.22 -1.32
N ALA A 178 13.24 2.93 -0.39
CA ALA A 178 12.54 3.59 0.72
C ALA A 178 11.53 4.63 0.23
N LEU A 179 11.93 5.50 -0.69
CA LEU A 179 11.08 6.54 -1.26
C LEU A 179 9.93 5.94 -2.08
N LEU A 180 10.16 4.84 -2.81
CA LEU A 180 9.10 4.15 -3.53
C LEU A 180 8.03 3.58 -2.59
N LEU A 181 8.44 2.92 -1.50
CA LEU A 181 7.50 2.36 -0.51
C LEU A 181 6.71 3.46 0.21
N LEU A 182 7.38 4.58 0.56
CA LEU A 182 6.72 5.74 1.15
C LEU A 182 5.76 6.40 0.16
N TYR A 183 6.17 6.58 -1.09
CA TYR A 183 5.33 7.11 -2.16
C TYR A 183 4.09 6.25 -2.38
N ALA A 184 4.25 4.93 -2.55
CA ALA A 184 3.14 4.01 -2.71
C ALA A 184 2.18 4.08 -1.51
N THR A 185 2.72 4.03 -0.28
CA THR A 185 1.91 4.13 0.94
C THR A 185 1.14 5.44 0.98
N LEU A 186 1.78 6.57 0.71
CA LEU A 186 1.14 7.89 0.76
C LEU A 186 0.06 8.04 -0.30
N ILE A 187 0.35 7.68 -1.56
CA ILE A 187 -0.60 7.81 -2.66
C ILE A 187 -1.83 6.96 -2.40
N TYR A 188 -1.67 5.67 -2.09
CA TYR A 188 -2.81 4.80 -1.85
C TYR A 188 -3.52 5.11 -0.53
N ALA A 189 -2.83 5.67 0.48
CA ALA A 189 -3.48 6.18 1.68
C ALA A 189 -4.28 7.46 1.42
N ILE A 190 -3.88 8.34 0.50
CA ILE A 190 -4.68 9.50 0.12
C ILE A 190 -5.93 9.04 -0.63
N PHE A 191 -5.73 8.21 -1.66
CA PHE A 191 -6.79 7.64 -2.47
C PHE A 191 -7.39 6.41 -1.79
N GLN A 192 -7.44 5.28 -2.49
CA GLN A 192 -8.02 4.05 -2.03
C GLN A 192 -6.92 3.03 -1.70
N ALA A 193 -6.87 2.63 -0.44
CA ALA A 193 -5.91 1.66 0.07
C ALA A 193 -6.47 0.24 -0.06
N GLU A 194 -6.02 -0.48 -1.09
CA GLU A 194 -6.40 -1.86 -1.35
C GLU A 194 -5.16 -2.76 -1.44
N PRO A 195 -5.15 -3.93 -0.78
CA PRO A 195 -4.08 -4.93 -0.85
C PRO A 195 -3.55 -5.23 -2.25
N ARG A 196 -4.44 -5.32 -3.26
CA ARG A 196 -4.04 -5.62 -4.65
C ARG A 196 -3.07 -4.59 -5.23
N TYR A 197 -3.10 -3.35 -4.75
CA TYR A 197 -2.18 -2.31 -5.20
C TYR A 197 -0.79 -2.44 -4.59
N SER A 198 -0.63 -3.21 -3.51
CA SER A 198 0.68 -3.49 -2.90
C SER A 198 1.48 -4.58 -3.65
N ILE A 199 0.83 -5.39 -4.48
CA ILE A 199 1.44 -6.57 -5.14
C ILE A 199 2.75 -6.22 -5.87
N PRO A 200 2.82 -5.18 -6.72
CA PRO A 200 4.07 -4.82 -7.41
C PRO A 200 5.18 -4.35 -6.48
N PHE A 201 4.84 -3.95 -5.25
CA PHE A 201 5.77 -3.41 -4.26
C PHE A 201 6.24 -4.44 -3.24
N ARG A 202 5.67 -5.66 -3.24
CA ARG A 202 6.02 -6.72 -2.28
C ARG A 202 7.50 -7.08 -2.33
N GLY A 203 8.11 -7.12 -3.51
CA GLY A 203 9.56 -7.35 -3.62
C GLY A 203 10.39 -6.31 -2.86
N PHE A 204 10.03 -5.02 -2.99
CA PHE A 204 10.69 -3.93 -2.28
C PHE A 204 10.42 -3.96 -0.77
N GLU A 205 9.19 -4.32 -0.36
CA GLU A 205 8.84 -4.53 1.05
C GLU A 205 9.72 -5.62 1.68
N MET A 206 9.88 -6.77 1.00
CA MET A 206 10.73 -7.86 1.47
C MET A 206 12.20 -7.45 1.54
N LEU A 207 12.71 -6.71 0.55
CA LEU A 207 14.08 -6.17 0.58
C LEU A 207 14.31 -5.23 1.77
N ALA A 208 13.36 -4.35 2.07
CA ALA A 208 13.42 -3.49 3.24
C ALA A 208 13.39 -4.31 4.54
N ALA A 209 12.50 -5.31 4.64
CA ALA A 209 12.41 -6.19 5.81
C ALA A 209 13.71 -6.97 6.04
N ILE A 210 14.28 -7.58 5.01
CA ILE A 210 15.55 -8.30 5.07
C ILE A 210 16.69 -7.36 5.50
N THR A 211 16.69 -6.12 5.01
CA THR A 211 17.68 -5.11 5.42
C THR A 211 17.65 -4.86 6.93
N ALA A 212 16.46 -4.73 7.52
CA ALA A 212 16.29 -4.56 8.95
C ALA A 212 16.76 -5.78 9.74
N LEU A 213 16.35 -6.98 9.31
CA LEU A 213 16.74 -8.23 9.97
C LEU A 213 18.25 -8.47 9.91
N ALA A 214 18.89 -8.15 8.78
CA ALA A 214 20.34 -8.26 8.63
C ALA A 214 21.08 -7.22 9.49
N ALA A 215 20.55 -6.01 9.65
CA ALA A 215 21.10 -5.02 10.57
C ALA A 215 20.99 -5.49 12.04
N LEU A 216 19.83 -6.02 12.42
CA LEU A 216 19.59 -6.57 13.76
C LEU A 216 20.52 -7.74 14.06
N ALA A 217 20.66 -8.71 13.14
CA ALA A 217 21.55 -9.85 13.32
C ALA A 217 23.01 -9.44 13.53
N ARG A 218 23.50 -8.47 12.74
CA ARG A 218 24.86 -7.92 12.92
C ARG A 218 25.03 -7.22 14.25
N TRP A 219 24.02 -6.47 14.71
CA TRP A 219 24.04 -5.81 16.00
C TRP A 219 24.09 -6.82 17.16
N VAL A 220 23.26 -7.87 17.13
CA VAL A 220 23.26 -8.95 18.14
C VAL A 220 24.61 -9.68 18.16
N ALA A 221 25.19 -9.98 17.01
CA ALA A 221 26.49 -10.63 16.92
C ALA A 221 27.61 -9.77 17.53
N ALA A 222 27.62 -8.47 17.22
CA ALA A 222 28.60 -7.53 17.78
C ALA A 222 28.45 -7.36 19.30
N TRP A 223 27.21 -7.31 19.79
CA TRP A 223 26.93 -7.26 21.23
C TRP A 223 27.46 -8.50 21.96
N ARG A 224 27.14 -9.71 21.46
CA ARG A 224 27.65 -10.97 22.04
C ARG A 224 29.18 -11.07 22.03
N ALA A 225 29.84 -10.55 20.99
CA ALA A 225 31.29 -10.53 20.92
C ALA A 225 31.91 -9.63 22.01
N ARG A 226 31.29 -8.47 22.28
CA ARG A 226 31.73 -7.56 23.35
C ARG A 226 31.55 -8.17 24.73
N GLU A 227 30.45 -8.86 24.99
CA GLU A 227 30.21 -9.52 26.28
C GLU A 227 31.23 -10.64 26.56
N ARG A 228 31.55 -11.45 25.54
CA ARG A 228 32.59 -12.48 25.67
C ARG A 228 33.96 -11.88 25.95
N ALA A 229 34.31 -10.78 25.30
CA ALA A 229 35.57 -10.08 25.53
C ALA A 229 35.64 -9.41 26.91
N ALA A 230 34.50 -9.02 27.51
CA ALA A 230 34.44 -8.46 28.85
C ALA A 230 34.47 -9.52 29.96
N SER A 231 34.19 -10.78 29.63
CA SER A 231 34.15 -11.91 30.56
C SER A 231 35.42 -12.78 30.53
N ALA A 232 36.36 -12.47 29.64
CA ALA A 232 37.65 -13.14 29.47
C ALA A 232 38.78 -12.26 30.01
#